data_AF-A0A1D6G946-F1
#
_entry.id   AF-A0A1D6G946-F1
#
_cell.length_a   1.000
_cell.length_b   1.000
_cell.length_c   1.000
_cell.angle_alpha   90.00
_cell.angle_beta   90.00
_cell.angle_gamma   90.00
#
_symmetry.space_group_name_H-M   'P 1'
#
loop_
_entity.id
_entity.type
_entity.pdbx_description
1 polymer ?
#
loop_
_entity_poly.entity_id
_entity_poly.type
_entity_poly.pdbx_seq_one_letter_code
_entity_poly.pdbx_strand_id
1 'polypeptide(L)'
;MSAGLVLCASTEDHAAVEPLIPPEGAKIGERISFAGFDGKPEDVLNPKKKQLDKITPHLRTDENGIAMFKGVPFTTSAGPCRSSIHNGNVK
;
A
#
# COMPACT_ATOMS: atom_id res chain seq x y z
N MET A 1 -20.52 10.41 2.39
CA MET A 1 -19.30 11.12 1.97
C MET A 1 -18.11 10.22 2.29
N SER A 2 -17.21 9.96 1.33
CA SER A 2 -15.98 9.18 1.58
C SER A 2 -14.85 10.12 1.98
N ALA A 3 -14.04 9.72 2.97
CA ALA A 3 -12.91 10.49 3.49
C ALA A 3 -11.56 9.76 3.32
N GLY A 4 -11.52 8.68 2.54
CA GLY A 4 -10.32 7.89 2.32
C GLY A 4 -10.55 6.72 1.36
N LEU A 5 -9.49 5.96 1.11
CA LEU A 5 -9.49 4.76 0.29
C LEU A 5 -8.84 3.61 1.07
N VAL A 6 -9.32 2.40 0.84
CA VAL A 6 -8.69 1.17 1.34
C VAL A 6 -7.77 0.66 0.23
N LEU A 7 -6.51 0.43 0.55
CA LEU A 7 -5.57 -0.19 -0.38
C LEU A 7 -5.81 -1.69 -0.45
N CYS A 8 -5.98 -2.20 -1.65
CA CYS A 8 -6.26 -3.60 -1.91
C CYS A 8 -5.22 -4.19 -2.86
N ALA A 9 -4.89 -5.46 -2.66
CA ALA A 9 -4.23 -6.25 -3.68
C ALA A 9 -5.27 -6.82 -4.64
N SER A 10 -4.89 -6.98 -5.90
CA SER A 10 -5.68 -7.69 -6.90
C SER A 10 -4.81 -8.55 -7.80
N THR A 11 -5.38 -9.64 -8.31
CA THR A 11 -4.76 -10.42 -9.38
C THR A 11 -4.65 -9.59 -10.67
N GLU A 12 -3.79 -10.00 -11.61
CA GLU A 12 -3.60 -9.27 -12.88
C GLU A 12 -4.88 -9.19 -13.73
N ASP A 13 -5.70 -10.24 -13.67
CA ASP A 13 -7.00 -10.33 -14.33
C ASP A 13 -8.14 -9.69 -13.52
N HIS A 14 -7.83 -9.12 -12.34
CA HIS A 14 -8.80 -8.53 -11.41
C HIS A 14 -9.94 -9.48 -10.97
N ALA A 15 -9.76 -10.79 -11.10
CA ALA A 15 -10.76 -11.77 -10.66
C ALA A 15 -10.88 -11.84 -9.12
N ALA A 16 -9.79 -11.56 -8.41
CA ALA A 16 -9.78 -11.46 -6.95
C ALA A 16 -9.24 -10.11 -6.49
N VAL A 17 -9.87 -9.55 -5.46
CA VAL A 17 -9.46 -8.31 -4.80
C VAL A 17 -9.63 -8.50 -3.30
N GLU A 18 -8.61 -8.15 -2.52
CA GLU A 18 -8.65 -8.21 -1.07
C GLU A 18 -7.88 -7.04 -0.44
N PRO A 19 -8.26 -6.58 0.76
CA PRO A 19 -7.56 -5.51 1.45
C PRO A 19 -6.18 -5.96 1.90
N LEU A 20 -5.22 -5.03 1.90
CA LEU A 20 -3.94 -5.26 2.58
C LEU A 20 -4.16 -5.36 4.08
N ILE A 21 -3.54 -6.37 4.69
CA ILE A 21 -3.63 -6.67 6.11
C ILE A 21 -2.36 -6.18 6.81
N PRO A 22 -2.46 -5.27 7.79
CA PRO A 22 -1.32 -4.91 8.62
C PRO A 22 -0.89 -6.08 9.52
N PRO A 23 0.37 -6.12 9.96
CA PRO A 23 0.82 -7.17 10.88
C PRO A 23 0.13 -7.05 12.24
N GLU A 24 0.09 -8.16 12.98
CA GLU A 24 -0.40 -8.18 14.35
C GLU A 24 0.42 -7.21 15.22
N GLY A 25 -0.26 -6.35 15.99
CA GLY A 25 0.37 -5.34 16.83
C GLY A 25 0.58 -3.98 16.18
N ALA A 26 0.25 -3.80 14.90
CA ALA A 26 0.21 -2.47 14.28
C ALA A 26 -0.84 -1.58 14.96
N LYS A 27 -0.46 -0.33 15.25
CA LYS A 27 -1.34 0.59 16.00
C LYS A 27 -2.31 1.29 15.06
N ILE A 28 -3.56 1.48 15.51
CA ILE A 28 -4.54 2.28 14.77
C ILE A 28 -4.02 3.72 14.61
N GLY A 29 -4.06 4.22 13.38
CA GLY A 29 -3.56 5.57 13.03
C GLY A 29 -2.04 5.65 12.82
N GLU A 30 -1.33 4.53 12.95
CA GLU A 30 0.10 4.47 12.60
C GLU A 30 0.32 4.69 11.10
N ARG A 31 1.45 5.32 10.78
CA ARG A 31 1.83 5.60 9.40
C ARG A 31 2.66 4.45 8.85
N ILE A 32 2.31 4.00 7.65
CA ILE A 32 3.17 3.15 6.84
C ILE A 32 4.38 3.97 6.39
N SER A 33 5.56 3.39 6.55
CA SER A 33 6.84 3.98 6.14
C SER A 33 7.53 3.10 5.10
N PHE A 34 8.40 3.73 4.31
CA PHE A 34 9.17 3.08 3.26
C PHE A 34 10.64 3.48 3.45
N ALA A 35 11.51 2.50 3.71
CA ALA A 35 12.93 2.75 3.92
C ALA A 35 13.55 3.50 2.71
N GLY A 36 14.28 4.59 3.00
CA GLY A 36 14.89 5.46 1.98
C GLY A 36 13.93 6.48 1.34
N PHE A 37 12.66 6.51 1.73
CA PHE A 37 11.69 7.53 1.32
C PHE A 37 11.25 8.35 2.54
N ASP A 38 12.07 9.31 2.92
CA ASP A 38 11.76 10.26 3.98
C ASP A 38 10.95 11.44 3.45
N GLY A 39 9.94 11.87 4.21
CA GLY A 39 9.14 13.04 3.85
C GLY A 39 7.88 13.20 4.68
N LYS A 40 7.35 14.43 4.71
CA LYS A 40 6.04 14.71 5.31
C LYS A 40 4.97 14.54 4.21
N PRO A 41 3.91 13.74 4.45
CA PRO A 41 2.78 13.70 3.53
C PRO A 41 2.10 15.07 3.43
N GLU A 42 1.55 15.39 2.25
CA GLU A 42 0.70 16.58 2.07
C GLU A 42 -0.62 16.40 2.85
N ASP A 43 -1.12 17.47 3.48
CA ASP A 43 -2.37 17.42 4.25
C ASP A 43 -3.58 17.09 3.35
N VAL A 44 -3.53 17.52 2.09
CA VAL A 44 -4.51 17.21 1.06
C VAL A 44 -3.79 16.91 -0.24
N LEU A 45 -4.01 15.72 -0.81
CA LEU A 45 -3.50 15.37 -2.13
C LEU A 45 -4.16 16.25 -3.20
N ASN A 46 -3.36 16.96 -4.00
CA ASN A 46 -3.89 17.81 -5.07
C ASN A 46 -4.36 16.95 -6.25
N PRO A 47 -5.67 16.93 -6.60
CA PRO A 47 -6.19 16.10 -7.69
C PRO A 47 -5.55 16.40 -9.05
N LYS A 48 -5.12 17.67 -9.27
CA LYS A 48 -4.46 18.07 -10.52
C LYS A 48 -3.06 17.46 -10.69
N LYS A 49 -2.37 17.13 -9.59
CA LYS A 49 -1.03 16.52 -9.63
C LYS A 49 -1.07 15.02 -9.97
N LYS A 50 -2.23 14.38 -9.80
CA LYS A 50 -2.45 12.93 -10.01
C LYS A 50 -1.38 12.07 -9.34
N GLN A 51 -1.05 12.38 -8.09
CA GLN A 51 0.06 11.73 -7.37
C GLN A 51 -0.20 10.24 -7.18
N LEU A 52 -1.41 9.86 -6.77
CA LEU A 52 -1.77 8.45 -6.57
C LEU A 52 -1.70 7.65 -7.88
N ASP A 53 -2.15 8.23 -9.01
CA ASP A 53 -2.06 7.61 -10.34
C ASP A 53 -0.61 7.36 -10.78
N LYS A 54 0.33 8.18 -10.30
CA LYS A 54 1.77 8.01 -10.57
C LYS A 54 2.43 7.00 -9.64
N ILE A 55 1.90 6.80 -8.44
CA ILE A 55 2.46 5.93 -7.42
C ILE A 55 1.94 4.49 -7.58
N THR A 56 0.66 4.32 -7.85
CA THR A 56 -0.02 3.01 -7.95
C THR A 56 0.64 2.00 -8.92
N PRO A 57 1.22 2.39 -10.08
CA PRO A 57 1.94 1.43 -10.95
C PRO A 57 3.17 0.80 -10.28
N HIS A 58 3.68 1.41 -9.21
CA HIS A 58 4.83 0.95 -8.45
C HIS A 58 4.45 0.19 -7.17
N LEU A 59 3.15 0.05 -6.86
CA LEU A 59 2.66 -0.68 -5.70
C LEU A 59 2.26 -2.09 -6.13
N ARG A 60 2.90 -3.11 -5.53
CA ARG A 60 2.64 -4.52 -5.81
C ARG A 60 2.87 -5.38 -4.58
N THR A 61 2.30 -6.57 -4.55
CA THR A 61 2.74 -7.59 -3.60
C THR A 61 3.88 -8.40 -4.19
N ASP A 62 4.81 -8.88 -3.36
CA ASP A 62 5.88 -9.78 -3.78
C ASP A 62 5.41 -11.24 -3.80
N GLU A 63 6.35 -12.17 -4.03
CA GLU A 63 6.10 -13.62 -4.02
C GLU A 63 5.63 -14.16 -2.68
N ASN A 64 5.91 -13.45 -1.58
CA ASN A 64 5.48 -13.78 -0.22
C ASN A 64 4.20 -13.04 0.19
N GLY A 65 3.60 -12.27 -0.73
CA GLY A 65 2.41 -11.47 -0.48
C GLY A 65 2.67 -10.19 0.31
N ILE A 66 3.93 -9.78 0.50
CA ILE A 66 4.28 -8.53 1.17
C ILE A 66 4.02 -7.36 0.23
N ALA A 67 3.28 -6.35 0.69
CA ALA A 67 3.06 -5.14 -0.09
C ALA A 67 4.35 -4.31 -0.17
N MET A 68 4.70 -3.87 -1.39
CA MET A 68 5.94 -3.18 -1.73
C MET A 68 5.66 -1.94 -2.58
N PHE A 69 6.41 -0.86 -2.33
CA PHE A 69 6.55 0.28 -3.23
C PHE A 69 7.96 0.27 -3.81
N LYS A 70 8.09 0.07 -5.13
CA LYS A 70 9.41 -0.02 -5.81
C LYS A 70 10.38 -0.99 -5.12
N GLY A 71 9.87 -2.13 -4.63
CA GLY A 71 10.64 -3.14 -3.91
C GLY A 71 10.89 -2.85 -2.43
N VAL A 72 10.34 -1.75 -1.88
CA VAL A 72 10.45 -1.39 -0.47
C VAL A 72 9.16 -1.75 0.28
N PRO A 73 9.21 -2.53 1.37
CA PRO A 73 8.01 -2.98 2.09
C PRO A 73 7.21 -1.84 2.72
N PHE A 74 5.89 -1.99 2.70
CA PHE A 74 4.96 -1.19 3.49
C PHE A 74 5.14 -1.52 4.97
N THR A 75 5.95 -0.72 5.68
CA THR A 75 6.43 -1.09 7.02
C THR A 75 5.73 -0.29 8.12
N THR A 76 5.24 -1.00 9.13
CA THR A 76 4.84 -0.49 10.45
C THR A 76 5.91 -0.81 11.50
N SER A 77 5.76 -0.28 12.71
CA SER A 77 6.58 -0.67 13.87
C SER A 77 6.46 -2.16 14.24
N ALA A 78 5.39 -2.83 13.82
CA ALA A 78 5.16 -4.26 14.06
C ALA A 78 5.53 -5.16 12.86
N GLY A 79 5.97 -4.58 11.73
CA GLY A 79 6.38 -5.31 10.53
C GLY A 79 5.64 -4.90 9.24
N PRO A 80 5.75 -5.70 8.17
CA PRO A 80 5.20 -5.36 6.86
C PRO A 80 3.72 -5.72 6.69
N CYS A 81 2.99 -4.91 5.91
CA CYS A 81 1.63 -5.23 5.46
C CYS A 81 1.64 -6.34 4.39
N ARG A 82 0.63 -7.20 4.39
CA ARG A 82 0.57 -8.40 3.54
C ARG A 82 -0.80 -8.62 2.90
N SER A 83 -0.81 -9.49 1.91
CA SER A 83 -1.97 -10.04 1.22
C SER A 83 -1.78 -11.55 1.01
N SER A 84 -2.86 -12.30 0.84
CA SER A 84 -2.84 -13.65 0.28
C SER A 84 -2.61 -13.67 -1.24
N ILE A 85 -2.92 -12.57 -1.95
CA ILE A 85 -2.58 -12.38 -3.35
C ILE A 85 -1.08 -12.10 -3.49
N HIS A 86 -0.35 -13.09 -3.99
CA HIS A 86 1.07 -13.00 -4.34
C HIS A 86 1.26 -12.40 -5.74
N ASN A 87 2.35 -11.64 -5.93
CA ASN A 87 2.69 -11.00 -7.22
C ASN A 87 1.54 -10.17 -7.84
N GLY A 88 0.70 -9.57 -6.99
CA GLY A 88 -0.49 -8.83 -7.38
C GLY A 88 -0.25 -7.33 -7.56
N ASN A 89 -1.21 -6.66 -8.19
CA ASN A 89 -1.25 -5.19 -8.24
C ASN A 89 -1.82 -4.64 -6.92
N VAL A 90 -1.33 -3.49 -6.46
CA VAL A 90 -1.91 -2.79 -5.30
C VAL A 90 -2.47 -1.44 -5.73
N LYS A 91 -3.75 -1.19 -5.41
CA LYS A 91 -4.44 0.07 -5.71
C LYS A 91 -5.38 0.51 -4.60
#